data_AF-A0A212PJD0-F1
#
_entry.id   AF-A0A212PJD0-F1
#
_cell.length_a   1.000
_cell.length_b   1.000
_cell.length_c   1.000
_cell.angle_alpha   90.00
_cell.angle_beta   90.00
_cell.angle_gamma   90.00
#
_symmetry.space_group_name_H-M   'P 1'
#
loop_
_entity.id
_entity.type
_entity.pdbx_description
1 polymer ?
#
loop_
_entity_poly.entity_id
_entity_poly.type
_entity_poly.pdbx_seq_one_letter_code
_entity_poly.pdbx_strand_id
1 'polypeptide(L)'
;MTDVILLSWPIRPGMPAYPGTPPVVINNERSMANGDSCNTSIVTLSSHSGTHIDFPRHFDPRGNTLSDYSAVDFIFRSPLLVDCHKGPGEGITADDLAELRKHPETDLLLIRTCFQRFRDTAPEVYCSNGPWLTPGAAGWLRQEFCSLRALGIDCISVASPFKREEGRRTHRTLLATSVKMPLLIIEDMCLPCECRKLKSVIVAPLLISGADGAPCTAFGVTGD
;
A
#
# COMPACT_ATOMS: atom_id res chain seq x y z
N MET A 1 4.06 -23.72 -13.41
CA MET A 1 3.15 -24.02 -12.27
C MET A 1 2.60 -22.68 -11.75
N THR A 2 1.39 -22.59 -11.21
CA THR A 2 0.89 -21.31 -10.65
C THR A 2 1.33 -21.22 -9.20
N ASP A 3 2.25 -20.31 -8.91
CA ASP A 3 2.71 -20.05 -7.54
C ASP A 3 2.05 -18.77 -7.00
N VAL A 4 2.00 -18.65 -5.67
CA VAL A 4 1.40 -17.49 -4.99
C VAL A 4 2.39 -16.92 -4.00
N ILE A 5 2.59 -15.61 -4.05
CA ILE A 5 3.49 -14.86 -3.18
C ILE A 5 2.66 -13.94 -2.29
N LEU A 6 2.86 -14.01 -0.98
CA LEU A 6 2.27 -13.06 -0.04
C LEU A 6 2.99 -11.70 -0.16
N LEU A 7 2.22 -10.64 -0.39
CA LEU A 7 2.73 -9.28 -0.58
C LEU A 7 2.40 -8.35 0.61
N SER A 8 2.09 -8.93 1.77
CA SER A 8 1.70 -8.21 2.98
C SER A 8 2.49 -8.66 4.19
N TRP A 9 2.66 -7.74 5.16
CA TRP A 9 3.20 -8.05 6.47
C TRP A 9 2.10 -8.51 7.44
N PRO A 10 2.40 -9.41 8.39
CA PRO A 10 1.45 -9.76 9.44
C PRO A 10 1.19 -8.57 10.37
N ILE A 11 -0.07 -8.39 10.75
CA ILE A 11 -0.46 -7.43 11.78
C ILE A 11 -0.02 -7.94 13.15
N ARG A 12 0.79 -7.15 13.86
CA ARG A 12 1.30 -7.49 15.19
C ARG A 12 1.52 -6.23 16.05
N PRO A 13 1.42 -6.33 17.38
CA PRO A 13 1.87 -5.26 18.26
C PRO A 13 3.35 -4.91 18.00
N GLY A 14 3.69 -3.63 18.16
CA GLY A 14 5.05 -3.13 17.94
C GLY A 14 5.54 -3.18 16.49
N MET A 15 4.64 -3.36 15.52
CA MET A 15 4.98 -3.15 14.12
C MET A 15 5.19 -1.66 13.82
N PRO A 16 6.04 -1.31 12.83
CA PRO A 16 6.18 0.07 12.36
C PRO A 16 4.83 0.67 11.93
N ALA A 17 4.63 1.95 12.22
CA ALA A 17 3.46 2.72 11.79
C ALA A 17 3.86 4.15 11.45
N TYR A 18 3.11 4.80 10.55
CA TYR A 18 3.35 6.21 10.22
C TYR A 18 3.31 7.06 11.50
N PRO A 19 4.22 8.05 11.70
CA PRO A 19 4.28 8.81 12.94
C PRO A 19 2.94 9.48 13.32
N GLY A 20 2.47 9.19 14.53
CA GLY A 20 1.18 9.67 15.06
C GLY A 20 0.01 8.69 14.88
N THR A 21 0.19 7.60 14.15
CA THR A 21 -0.81 6.53 14.05
C THR A 21 -0.90 5.75 15.37
N PRO A 22 -2.10 5.51 15.93
CA PRO A 22 -2.26 4.66 17.11
C PRO A 22 -1.66 3.27 16.91
N PRO A 23 -0.99 2.69 17.91
CA PRO A 23 -0.38 1.38 17.78
C PRO A 23 -1.45 0.29 17.65
N VAL A 24 -1.09 -0.80 16.97
CA VAL A 24 -1.89 -2.03 16.98
C VAL A 24 -1.88 -2.63 18.39
N VAL A 25 -3.07 -2.91 18.92
CA VAL A 25 -3.27 -3.58 20.21
C VAL A 25 -4.02 -4.88 19.98
N ILE A 26 -3.50 -5.98 20.53
CA ILE A 26 -4.17 -7.29 20.52
C ILE A 26 -4.27 -7.76 21.96
N ASN A 27 -5.50 -7.83 22.47
CA ASN A 27 -5.80 -8.27 23.83
C ASN A 27 -6.55 -9.61 23.79
N ASN A 28 -6.20 -10.55 24.67
CA ASN A 28 -6.97 -11.76 24.84
C ASN A 28 -8.21 -11.45 25.70
N GLU A 29 -9.38 -11.49 25.09
CA GLU A 29 -10.67 -11.42 25.80
C GLU A 29 -10.95 -12.73 26.51
N ARG A 30 -10.69 -13.86 25.85
CA ARG A 30 -10.80 -15.21 26.39
C ARG A 30 -9.53 -16.00 26.13
N SER A 31 -9.15 -16.83 27.10
CA SER A 31 -7.96 -17.67 27.03
C SER A 31 -8.23 -19.03 27.66
N MET A 32 -8.08 -20.08 26.87
CA MET A 32 -8.17 -21.47 27.36
C MET A 32 -7.11 -21.76 28.43
N ALA A 33 -5.97 -21.08 28.39
CA ALA A 33 -4.95 -21.20 29.44
C ALA A 33 -5.42 -20.65 30.79
N ASN A 34 -6.44 -19.78 30.80
CA ASN A 34 -7.09 -19.25 31.99
C ASN A 34 -8.40 -19.99 32.34
N GLY A 35 -8.72 -21.08 31.64
CA GLY A 35 -9.91 -21.91 31.88
C GLY A 35 -11.14 -21.58 31.03
N ASP A 36 -11.04 -20.65 30.06
CA ASP A 36 -12.13 -20.38 29.12
C ASP A 36 -12.35 -21.53 28.13
N SER A 37 -13.53 -21.61 27.52
CA SER A 37 -13.86 -22.66 26.54
C SER A 37 -13.24 -22.45 25.15
N CYS A 38 -12.75 -21.25 24.87
CA CYS A 38 -12.11 -20.88 23.62
C CYS A 38 -11.11 -19.73 23.82
N ASN A 39 -10.25 -19.52 22.82
CA ASN A 39 -9.45 -18.31 22.73
C ASN A 39 -10.22 -17.26 21.91
N THR A 40 -10.23 -16.03 22.38
CA THR A 40 -10.82 -14.90 21.65
C THR A 40 -9.96 -13.67 21.90
N SER A 41 -9.60 -12.97 20.83
CA SER A 41 -8.78 -11.76 20.92
C SER A 41 -9.53 -10.58 20.34
N ILE A 42 -9.38 -9.43 21.00
CA ILE A 42 -9.82 -8.12 20.50
C ILE A 42 -8.62 -7.45 19.84
N VAL A 43 -8.81 -7.04 18.58
CA VAL A 43 -7.79 -6.33 17.80
C VAL A 43 -8.25 -4.89 17.57
N THR A 44 -7.43 -3.94 18.01
CA THR A 44 -7.61 -2.51 17.76
C THR A 44 -6.50 -2.04 16.83
N LEU A 45 -6.86 -1.43 15.70
CA LEU A 45 -5.95 -0.97 14.66
C LEU A 45 -6.48 0.31 13.97
N SER A 46 -5.60 1.02 13.27
CA SER A 46 -5.96 2.13 12.37
C SER A 46 -6.37 1.57 11.00
N SER A 47 -7.20 2.29 10.25
CA SER A 47 -7.48 2.01 8.82
C SER A 47 -6.19 1.94 7.98
N HIS A 48 -5.13 2.60 8.42
CA HIS A 48 -3.81 2.68 7.77
C HIS A 48 -2.73 1.86 8.52
N SER A 49 -3.13 0.81 9.24
CA SER A 49 -2.19 -0.08 9.93
C SER A 49 -1.67 -1.18 9.02
N GLY A 50 -0.35 -1.29 8.90
CA GLY A 50 0.31 -2.35 8.14
C GLY A 50 0.10 -2.22 6.65
N THR A 51 0.20 -3.35 5.93
CA THR A 51 -0.17 -3.35 4.51
C THR A 51 -1.63 -2.99 4.38
N HIS A 52 -1.92 -1.87 3.72
CA HIS A 52 -3.26 -1.31 3.65
C HIS A 52 -3.50 -0.65 2.30
N ILE A 53 -4.77 -0.42 1.98
CA ILE A 53 -5.20 0.30 0.80
C ILE A 53 -5.89 1.61 1.19
N ASP A 54 -5.53 2.70 0.53
CA ASP A 54 -6.15 4.01 0.68
C ASP A 54 -7.18 4.26 -0.42
N PHE A 55 -8.30 4.83 0.01
CA PHE A 55 -9.39 5.28 -0.85
C PHE A 55 -9.40 6.80 -0.97
N PRO A 56 -10.08 7.36 -1.99
CA PRO A 56 -10.12 8.80 -2.20
C PRO A 56 -10.54 9.64 -0.99
N ARG A 57 -11.44 9.11 -0.15
CA ARG A 57 -11.89 9.76 1.10
C ARG A 57 -10.73 10.18 2.01
N HIS A 58 -9.60 9.48 1.96
CA HIS A 58 -8.44 9.76 2.82
C HIS A 58 -7.90 11.19 2.65
N PHE A 59 -7.98 11.76 1.44
CA PHE A 59 -7.50 13.11 1.12
C PHE A 59 -8.53 14.00 0.39
N ASP A 60 -9.72 13.49 0.09
CA ASP A 60 -10.84 14.21 -0.51
C ASP A 60 -12.10 14.01 0.35
N PRO A 61 -12.65 15.05 1.01
CA PRO A 61 -13.84 14.91 1.84
C PRO A 61 -15.09 14.52 1.06
N ARG A 62 -15.06 14.49 -0.28
CA ARG A 62 -16.14 13.96 -1.15
C ARG A 62 -15.73 12.69 -1.89
N GLY A 63 -14.52 12.20 -1.65
CA GLY A 63 -13.96 11.03 -2.33
C GLY A 63 -14.69 9.75 -1.98
N ASN A 64 -14.63 8.78 -2.90
CA ASN A 64 -15.12 7.43 -2.67
C ASN A 64 -14.45 6.79 -1.44
N THR A 65 -15.23 5.96 -0.76
CA THR A 65 -14.83 5.09 0.35
C THR A 65 -14.74 3.65 -0.14
N LEU A 66 -14.28 2.73 0.71
CA LEU A 66 -14.30 1.30 0.41
C LEU A 66 -15.67 0.81 -0.11
N SER A 67 -16.77 1.34 0.42
CA SER A 67 -18.14 0.93 0.09
C SER A 67 -18.55 1.24 -1.36
N ASP A 68 -17.80 2.06 -2.07
CA ASP A 68 -18.05 2.44 -3.46
C ASP A 68 -17.36 1.52 -4.48
N TYR A 69 -16.62 0.50 -4.00
CA TYR A 69 -15.87 -0.44 -4.82
C TYR A 69 -16.45 -1.85 -4.71
N SER A 70 -16.37 -2.59 -5.81
CA SER A 70 -16.81 -3.98 -5.92
C SER A 70 -15.62 -4.94 -5.84
N ALA A 71 -15.88 -6.23 -5.61
CA ALA A 71 -14.82 -7.22 -5.47
C ALA A 71 -13.87 -7.29 -6.69
N VAL A 72 -14.38 -7.03 -7.90
CA VAL A 72 -13.54 -7.06 -9.12
C VAL A 72 -12.55 -5.89 -9.18
N ASP A 73 -12.82 -4.79 -8.48
CA ASP A 73 -11.94 -3.62 -8.44
C ASP A 73 -10.62 -3.93 -7.74
N PHE A 74 -10.60 -4.93 -6.85
CA PHE A 74 -9.40 -5.36 -6.14
C PHE A 74 -8.63 -6.51 -6.79
N ILE A 75 -9.01 -6.89 -8.01
CA ILE A 75 -8.30 -7.88 -8.82
C ILE A 75 -7.59 -7.14 -9.94
N PHE A 76 -6.26 -7.12 -9.89
CA PHE A 76 -5.38 -6.50 -10.88
C PHE A 76 -4.81 -7.57 -11.79
N ARG A 77 -4.97 -7.42 -13.10
CA ARG A 77 -4.68 -8.46 -14.12
C ARG A 77 -3.45 -8.18 -14.96
N SER A 78 -2.92 -6.96 -14.87
CA SER A 78 -1.71 -6.53 -15.56
C SER A 78 -0.82 -5.77 -14.57
N PRO A 79 -0.33 -6.42 -13.50
CA PRO A 79 0.57 -5.77 -12.56
C PRO A 79 1.98 -5.60 -13.17
N LEU A 80 2.56 -4.41 -13.05
CA LEU A 80 3.97 -4.17 -13.37
C LEU A 80 4.74 -3.89 -12.08
N LEU A 81 5.82 -4.65 -11.85
CA LEU A 81 6.75 -4.41 -10.76
C LEU A 81 7.99 -3.68 -11.29
N VAL A 82 8.24 -2.48 -10.76
CA VAL A 82 9.43 -1.68 -11.07
C VAL A 82 10.41 -1.72 -9.90
N ASP A 83 11.63 -2.18 -10.18
CA ASP A 83 12.77 -2.09 -9.27
C ASP A 83 13.33 -0.66 -9.26
N CYS A 84 13.01 0.12 -8.23
CA CYS A 84 13.41 1.51 -8.06
C CYS A 84 14.17 1.67 -6.74
N HIS A 85 15.40 1.15 -6.67
CA HIS A 85 16.16 1.14 -5.43
C HIS A 85 16.39 2.55 -4.89
N LYS A 86 16.03 2.78 -3.63
CA LYS A 86 16.18 4.07 -2.94
C LYS A 86 16.72 3.89 -1.52
N GLY A 87 17.40 4.92 -1.04
CA GLY A 87 17.83 5.14 0.32
C GLY A 87 16.92 6.11 1.08
N PRO A 88 17.24 6.37 2.36
CA PRO A 88 16.44 7.25 3.19
C PRO A 88 16.28 8.66 2.60
N GLY A 89 15.05 9.16 2.52
CA GLY A 89 14.70 10.52 2.09
C GLY A 89 14.74 10.76 0.58
N GLU A 90 15.12 9.77 -0.24
CA GLU A 90 15.20 9.94 -1.68
C GLU A 90 13.81 10.00 -2.34
N GLY A 91 13.67 10.87 -3.34
CA GLY A 91 12.46 11.01 -4.13
C GLY A 91 12.39 10.00 -5.27
N ILE A 92 11.18 9.50 -5.53
CA ILE A 92 10.83 8.67 -6.69
C ILE A 92 10.18 9.59 -7.74
N THR A 93 10.84 9.71 -8.87
CA THR A 93 10.50 10.60 -9.97
C THR A 93 9.82 9.86 -11.11
N ALA A 94 9.27 10.58 -12.10
CA ALA A 94 8.70 9.96 -13.30
C ALA A 94 9.74 9.19 -14.11
N ASP A 95 10.99 9.66 -14.12
CA ASP A 95 12.10 9.02 -14.85
C ASP A 95 12.48 7.68 -14.22
N ASP A 96 12.44 7.58 -12.88
CA ASP A 96 12.62 6.31 -12.17
C ASP A 96 11.57 5.25 -12.57
N LEU A 97 10.41 5.68 -13.05
CA LEU A 97 9.27 4.85 -13.41
C LEU A 97 9.07 4.72 -14.93
N ALA A 98 10.04 5.17 -15.73
CA ALA A 98 9.90 5.27 -17.18
C ALA A 98 9.63 3.92 -17.88
N GLU A 99 9.98 2.79 -17.25
CA GLU A 99 9.67 1.44 -17.75
C GLU A 99 8.16 1.26 -17.99
N LEU A 100 7.31 1.90 -17.19
CA LEU A 100 5.85 1.83 -17.34
C LEU A 100 5.38 2.29 -18.73
N ARG A 101 6.12 3.16 -19.43
CA ARG A 101 5.81 3.57 -20.81
C ARG A 101 5.80 2.40 -21.79
N LYS A 102 6.52 1.32 -21.50
CA LYS A 102 6.57 0.12 -22.34
C LYS A 102 5.40 -0.85 -22.08
N HIS A 103 4.66 -0.64 -20.99
CA HIS A 103 3.57 -1.51 -20.53
C HIS A 103 2.30 -0.68 -20.27
N PRO A 104 1.73 -0.01 -21.29
CA PRO A 104 0.59 0.90 -21.14
C PRO A 104 -0.70 0.21 -20.64
N GLU A 105 -0.79 -1.12 -20.75
CA GLU A 105 -1.88 -1.96 -20.24
C GLU A 105 -1.84 -2.19 -18.72
N THR A 106 -0.78 -1.73 -18.04
CA THR A 106 -0.59 -1.91 -16.60
C THR A 106 -1.79 -1.36 -15.82
N ASP A 107 -2.41 -2.19 -14.98
CA ASP A 107 -3.52 -1.79 -14.11
C ASP A 107 -3.14 -1.63 -12.63
N LEU A 108 -1.99 -2.18 -12.24
CA LEU A 108 -1.34 -1.97 -10.94
C LEU A 108 0.16 -1.75 -11.12
N LEU A 109 0.67 -0.61 -10.68
CA LEU A 109 2.10 -0.38 -10.57
C LEU A 109 2.56 -0.78 -9.16
N LEU A 110 3.54 -1.66 -9.05
CA LEU A 110 4.24 -1.95 -7.80
C LEU A 110 5.64 -1.34 -7.87
N ILE A 111 6.01 -0.54 -6.87
CA ILE A 111 7.33 0.06 -6.76
C ILE A 111 8.08 -0.63 -5.64
N ARG A 112 9.14 -1.36 -5.99
CA ARG A 112 10.06 -1.94 -5.01
C ARG A 112 11.28 -1.04 -4.86
N THR A 113 11.34 -0.38 -3.70
CA THR A 113 12.46 0.48 -3.30
C THR A 113 13.56 -0.27 -2.56
N CYS A 114 13.25 -1.51 -2.14
CA CYS A 114 14.04 -2.31 -1.22
C CYS A 114 14.16 -1.66 0.17
N PHE A 115 13.35 -0.66 0.50
CA PHE A 115 13.39 0.06 1.76
C PHE A 115 12.78 -0.74 2.92
N GLN A 116 11.91 -1.70 2.61
CA GLN A 116 11.39 -2.70 3.55
C GLN A 116 12.48 -3.41 4.39
N ARG A 117 13.74 -3.45 3.93
CA ARG A 117 14.87 -4.01 4.70
C ARG A 117 15.08 -3.32 6.06
N PHE A 118 14.68 -2.04 6.16
CA PHE A 118 14.76 -1.25 7.40
C PHE A 118 13.57 -1.48 8.34
N ARG A 119 12.49 -2.11 7.87
CA ARG A 119 11.22 -2.24 8.60
C ARG A 119 11.40 -2.84 9.99
N ASP A 120 12.13 -3.95 10.10
CA ASP A 120 12.42 -4.58 11.39
C ASP A 120 13.83 -4.26 11.92
N THR A 121 14.79 -3.91 11.04
CA THR A 121 16.20 -3.70 11.45
C THR A 121 16.49 -2.28 11.94
N ALA A 122 15.74 -1.29 11.45
CA ALA A 122 15.86 0.12 11.82
C ALA A 122 14.49 0.81 11.69
N PRO A 123 13.49 0.42 12.52
CA PRO A 123 12.11 0.86 12.37
C PRO A 123 11.94 2.38 12.41
N GLU A 124 12.77 3.10 13.18
CA GLU A 124 12.74 4.57 13.23
C GLU A 124 13.09 5.22 11.88
N VAL A 125 14.08 4.67 11.17
CA VAL A 125 14.45 5.10 9.81
C VAL A 125 13.33 4.74 8.83
N TYR A 126 12.75 3.54 8.98
CA TYR A 126 11.64 3.09 8.15
C TYR A 126 10.42 4.01 8.27
N CYS A 127 10.05 4.38 9.50
CA CYS A 127 8.90 5.23 9.79
C CYS A 127 9.12 6.69 9.41
N SER A 128 10.33 7.24 9.56
CA SER A 128 10.55 8.70 9.51
C SER A 128 11.20 9.20 8.22
N ASN A 129 11.97 8.34 7.54
CA ASN A 129 12.86 8.75 6.45
C ASN A 129 12.68 7.87 5.20
N GLY A 130 11.49 7.32 4.99
CA GLY A 130 11.18 6.56 3.77
C GLY A 130 11.40 7.34 2.47
N PRO A 131 11.71 6.64 1.37
CA PRO A 131 11.52 7.16 0.02
C PRO A 131 10.09 7.64 -0.17
N TRP A 132 9.88 8.59 -1.07
CA TRP A 132 8.56 9.17 -1.33
C TRP A 132 8.35 9.40 -2.81
N LEU A 133 7.12 9.23 -3.28
CA LEU A 133 6.74 9.57 -4.64
C LEU A 133 6.57 11.08 -4.77
N THR A 134 7.28 11.67 -5.73
CA THR A 134 7.18 13.11 -5.99
C THR A 134 5.80 13.48 -6.56
N PRO A 135 5.26 14.68 -6.26
CA PRO A 135 4.03 15.15 -6.88
C PRO A 135 4.08 15.18 -8.41
N GLY A 136 5.28 15.41 -8.99
CA GLY A 136 5.50 15.33 -10.43
C GLY A 136 5.29 13.92 -10.97
N ALA A 137 5.85 12.90 -10.31
CA ALA A 137 5.62 11.50 -10.65
C ALA A 137 4.15 11.10 -10.49
N ALA A 138 3.50 11.52 -9.41
CA ALA A 138 2.06 11.28 -9.21
C ALA A 138 1.21 11.91 -10.33
N GLY A 139 1.50 13.16 -10.70
CA GLY A 139 0.81 13.84 -11.80
C GLY A 139 1.02 13.14 -13.14
N TRP A 140 2.26 12.74 -13.43
CA TRP A 140 2.62 11.98 -14.62
C TRP A 140 1.86 10.64 -14.70
N LEU A 141 1.81 9.87 -13.60
CA LEU A 141 1.06 8.61 -13.53
C LEU A 141 -0.43 8.80 -13.86
N ARG A 142 -1.05 9.83 -13.26
CA ARG A 142 -2.47 10.18 -13.46
C ARG A 142 -2.78 10.61 -14.89
N GLN A 143 -1.84 11.30 -15.54
CA GLN A 143 -2.05 11.88 -16.86
C GLN A 143 -1.83 10.87 -17.98
N GLU A 144 -0.74 10.11 -17.91
CA GLU A 144 -0.25 9.28 -19.03
C GLU A 144 -0.87 7.88 -19.07
N PHE A 145 -1.26 7.29 -17.93
CA PHE A 145 -1.65 5.87 -17.87
C PHE A 145 -3.13 5.68 -17.53
N CYS A 146 -3.97 5.56 -18.56
CA CYS A 146 -5.41 5.42 -18.40
C CYS A 146 -5.87 4.06 -17.84
N SER A 147 -5.07 2.99 -18.04
CA SER A 147 -5.37 1.65 -17.52
C SER A 147 -4.99 1.48 -16.05
N LEU A 148 -4.13 2.35 -15.52
CA LEU A 148 -3.63 2.27 -14.16
C LEU A 148 -4.76 2.58 -13.18
N ARG A 149 -4.98 1.68 -12.22
CA ARG A 149 -6.04 1.80 -11.20
C ARG A 149 -5.48 1.91 -9.79
N ALA A 150 -4.28 1.38 -9.56
CA ALA A 150 -3.64 1.43 -8.25
C ALA A 150 -2.11 1.51 -8.34
N LEU A 151 -1.52 1.94 -7.23
CA LEU A 151 -0.09 2.00 -6.99
C LEU A 151 0.22 1.30 -5.67
N GLY A 152 1.17 0.36 -5.66
CA GLY A 152 1.69 -0.29 -4.45
C GLY A 152 3.15 0.06 -4.17
N ILE A 153 3.55 0.19 -2.90
CA ILE A 153 4.94 0.50 -2.51
C ILE A 153 5.37 -0.25 -1.24
N ASP A 154 6.65 -0.62 -1.16
CA ASP A 154 7.29 -1.27 0.00
C ASP A 154 7.80 -0.27 1.07
N CYS A 155 7.11 0.86 1.20
CA CYS A 155 7.35 1.91 2.18
C CYS A 155 6.10 2.12 3.02
N ILE A 156 6.27 2.64 4.25
CA ILE A 156 5.16 2.91 5.16
C ILE A 156 4.10 3.87 4.60
N SER A 157 4.49 4.68 3.61
CA SER A 157 3.61 5.47 2.77
C SER A 157 4.27 5.81 1.43
N VAL A 158 3.49 6.19 0.41
CA VAL A 158 3.99 6.90 -0.79
C VAL A 158 4.50 8.30 -0.45
N ALA A 159 4.19 8.80 0.75
CA ALA A 159 4.80 9.98 1.35
C ALA A 159 5.92 9.63 2.33
N SER A 160 6.67 10.66 2.71
CA SER A 160 7.65 10.58 3.80
C SER A 160 7.36 11.67 4.82
N PRO A 161 7.39 11.38 6.14
CA PRO A 161 7.23 12.41 7.17
C PRO A 161 8.24 13.55 7.04
N PHE A 162 9.46 13.25 6.54
CA PHE A 162 10.48 14.25 6.23
C PHE A 162 10.05 15.26 5.14
N LYS A 163 9.16 14.84 4.22
CA LYS A 163 8.62 15.65 3.12
C LYS A 163 7.11 15.78 3.20
N ARG A 164 6.59 16.10 4.39
CA ARG A 164 5.16 16.01 4.72
C ARG A 164 4.24 16.75 3.75
N GLU A 165 4.55 17.99 3.37
CA GLU A 165 3.65 18.75 2.48
C GLU A 165 3.68 18.23 1.03
N GLU A 166 4.85 17.83 0.54
CA GLU A 166 4.96 17.19 -0.78
C GLU A 166 4.23 15.84 -0.77
N GLY A 167 4.36 15.06 0.31
CA GLY A 167 3.60 13.82 0.52
C GLY A 167 2.09 14.01 0.52
N ARG A 168 1.56 15.05 1.18
CA ARG A 168 0.13 15.39 1.11
C ARG A 168 -0.30 15.74 -0.32
N ARG A 169 0.54 16.48 -1.05
CA ARG A 169 0.27 16.79 -2.46
C ARG A 169 0.25 15.52 -3.31
N THR A 170 1.17 14.59 -3.09
CA THR A 170 1.20 13.28 -3.76
C THR A 170 -0.11 12.52 -3.54
N HIS A 171 -0.57 12.37 -2.30
CA HIS A 171 -1.84 11.69 -2.02
C HIS A 171 -3.01 12.39 -2.69
N ARG A 172 -3.13 13.72 -2.52
CA ARG A 172 -4.19 14.51 -3.17
C ARG A 172 -4.18 14.32 -4.70
N THR A 173 -3.03 14.27 -5.33
CA THR A 173 -2.92 14.08 -6.78
C THR A 173 -3.35 12.68 -7.22
N LEU A 174 -2.90 11.63 -6.51
CA LEU A 174 -3.25 10.23 -6.82
C LEU A 174 -4.75 9.98 -6.60
N LEU A 175 -5.26 10.41 -5.46
CA LEU A 175 -6.62 10.15 -4.98
C LEU A 175 -7.67 11.16 -5.48
N ALA A 176 -7.26 12.23 -6.17
CA ALA A 176 -8.19 13.24 -6.69
C ALA A 176 -9.26 12.63 -7.61
N THR A 177 -10.52 12.92 -7.31
CA THR A 177 -11.69 12.51 -8.12
C THR A 177 -12.02 13.49 -9.25
N SER A 178 -11.38 14.66 -9.29
CA SER A 178 -11.77 15.80 -10.14
C SER A 178 -11.29 15.75 -11.59
N VAL A 179 -10.44 14.79 -11.96
CA VAL A 179 -9.79 14.75 -13.29
C VAL A 179 -10.08 13.45 -14.04
N LYS A 180 -9.76 12.30 -13.44
CA LYS A 180 -9.97 10.94 -13.96
C LYS A 180 -10.29 10.00 -12.79
N MET A 181 -10.59 8.72 -13.07
CA MET A 181 -10.71 7.68 -12.04
C MET A 181 -9.49 7.71 -11.11
N PRO A 182 -9.64 7.85 -9.78
CA PRO A 182 -8.53 7.99 -8.85
C PRO A 182 -7.63 6.74 -8.84
N LEU A 183 -6.36 6.92 -8.49
CA LEU A 183 -5.43 5.81 -8.27
C LEU A 183 -5.45 5.43 -6.80
N LEU A 184 -5.90 4.21 -6.49
CA LEU A 184 -5.82 3.66 -5.14
C LEU A 184 -4.35 3.47 -4.76
N ILE A 185 -4.04 3.57 -3.47
CA ILE A 185 -2.67 3.47 -2.98
C ILE A 185 -2.58 2.27 -2.05
N ILE A 186 -1.59 1.41 -2.22
CA ILE A 186 -1.34 0.26 -1.36
C ILE A 186 0.03 0.46 -0.72
N GLU A 187 0.04 0.68 0.59
CA GLU A 187 1.24 1.06 1.32
C GLU A 187 1.71 -0.06 2.25
N ASP A 188 2.94 0.06 2.75
CA ASP A 188 3.62 -0.90 3.62
C ASP A 188 3.55 -2.33 3.06
N MET A 189 3.75 -2.50 1.75
CA MET A 189 3.75 -3.82 1.11
C MET A 189 5.03 -4.60 1.45
N CYS A 190 4.93 -5.93 1.40
CA CYS A 190 6.09 -6.82 1.37
C CYS A 190 6.37 -7.17 -0.09
N LEU A 191 7.43 -6.63 -0.67
CA LEU A 191 7.84 -6.90 -2.06
C LEU A 191 9.18 -7.64 -2.06
N PRO A 192 9.19 -8.96 -1.78
CA PRO A 192 10.43 -9.71 -1.62
C PRO A 192 11.15 -9.90 -2.97
N CYS A 193 12.41 -10.33 -2.97
CA CYS A 193 13.20 -10.41 -4.19
C CYS A 193 12.71 -11.52 -5.15
N GLU A 194 12.00 -12.51 -4.66
CA GLU A 194 11.37 -13.57 -5.44
C GLU A 194 10.12 -13.09 -6.17
N CYS A 195 9.53 -11.95 -5.76
CA CYS A 195 8.42 -11.33 -6.45
C CYS A 195 8.88 -10.83 -7.83
N ARG A 196 8.52 -11.59 -8.87
CA ARG A 196 8.77 -11.35 -10.30
C ARG A 196 7.66 -12.01 -11.12
N LYS A 197 7.49 -11.55 -12.37
CA LYS A 197 6.55 -12.14 -13.37
C LYS A 197 5.13 -12.37 -12.80
N LEU A 198 4.59 -11.34 -12.17
CA LEU A 198 3.22 -11.37 -11.65
C LEU A 198 2.23 -11.39 -12.82
N LYS A 199 1.32 -12.35 -12.82
CA LYS A 199 0.19 -12.40 -13.75
C LYS A 199 -1.02 -11.65 -13.22
N SER A 200 -1.20 -11.66 -11.91
CA SER A 200 -2.25 -10.90 -11.26
C SER A 200 -1.87 -10.60 -9.82
N VAL A 201 -2.53 -9.59 -9.25
CA VAL A 201 -2.47 -9.27 -7.83
C VAL A 201 -3.90 -9.16 -7.32
N ILE A 202 -4.17 -9.78 -6.18
CA ILE A 202 -5.42 -9.66 -5.46
C ILE A 202 -5.14 -8.90 -4.17
N VAL A 203 -5.92 -7.85 -3.90
CA VAL A 203 -5.85 -7.07 -2.67
C VAL A 203 -7.15 -7.27 -1.91
N ALA A 204 -7.12 -7.94 -0.76
CA ALA A 204 -8.33 -8.21 0.02
C ALA A 204 -8.39 -7.27 1.24
N PRO A 205 -9.05 -6.09 1.14
CA PRO A 205 -9.21 -5.19 2.28
C PRO A 205 -10.17 -5.77 3.33
N LEU A 206 -9.95 -5.42 4.59
CA LEU A 206 -10.96 -5.60 5.63
C LEU A 206 -12.20 -4.75 5.28
N LEU A 207 -13.36 -5.39 5.17
CA LEU A 207 -14.61 -4.73 4.77
C LEU A 207 -15.18 -3.87 5.90
N ILE A 208 -14.66 -2.65 6.03
CA ILE A 208 -15.12 -1.63 6.98
C ILE A 208 -16.02 -0.63 6.25
N SER A 209 -17.27 -0.49 6.70
CA SER A 209 -18.25 0.41 6.10
C SER A 209 -17.78 1.86 6.12
N GLY A 210 -17.77 2.52 4.96
CA GLY A 210 -17.44 3.95 4.83
C GLY A 210 -15.97 4.30 5.08
N ALA A 211 -15.07 3.31 5.13
CA ALA A 211 -13.67 3.54 5.47
C ALA A 211 -12.90 4.30 4.38
N ASP A 212 -11.99 5.17 4.82
CA ASP A 212 -11.08 5.95 3.98
C ASP A 212 -9.79 5.21 3.63
N GLY A 213 -9.47 4.16 4.40
CA GLY A 213 -8.46 3.15 4.11
C GLY A 213 -8.82 1.85 4.82
N ALA A 214 -8.16 0.75 4.47
CA ALA A 214 -8.33 -0.51 5.19
C ALA A 214 -7.06 -1.37 5.16
N PRO A 215 -6.66 -2.00 6.27
CA PRO A 215 -5.67 -3.07 6.24
C PRO A 215 -6.12 -4.14 5.26
N CYS A 216 -5.18 -4.69 4.51
CA CYS A 216 -5.48 -5.66 3.46
C CYS A 216 -4.46 -6.79 3.44
N THR A 217 -4.89 -7.93 2.90
CA THR A 217 -3.95 -8.99 2.52
C THR A 217 -3.82 -8.99 1.00
N ALA A 218 -2.61 -8.79 0.52
CA ALA A 218 -2.28 -8.78 -0.90
C ALA A 218 -1.54 -10.06 -1.28
N PHE A 219 -1.95 -10.66 -2.40
CA PHE A 219 -1.32 -11.87 -2.95
C PHE A 219 -0.98 -11.62 -4.41
N GLY A 220 0.26 -11.94 -4.79
CA GLY A 220 0.71 -11.97 -6.17
C GLY A 220 0.63 -13.39 -6.71
N VAL A 221 -0.05 -13.57 -7.85
CA VAL A 221 -0.06 -14.85 -8.57
C VAL A 221 1.01 -14.81 -9.64
N THR A 222 1.93 -15.76 -9.60
CA THR A 222 2.98 -15.95 -10.60
C THR A 222 2.72 -17.20 -11.43
N GLY A 223 3.36 -17.28 -12.60
CA GLY A 223 3.37 -18.50 -13.40
C GLY A 223 4.11 -18.29 -14.71
N ASP A 224 4.46 -19.39 -15.35
CA ASP A 224 5.13 -19.42 -16.67
C ASP A 224 4.28 -18.87 -17.80
#